data_AF-A0A958RSN8-F1
#
_entry.id   AF-A0A958RSN8-F1
#
_cell.length_a   1.000
_cell.length_b   1.000
_cell.length_c   1.000
_cell.angle_alpha   90.00
_cell.angle_beta   90.00
_cell.angle_gamma   90.00
#
_symmetry.space_group_name_H-M   'P 1'
#
loop_
_entity.id
_entity.type
_entity.pdbx_description
1 polymer ?
#
loop_
_entity_poly.entity_id
_entity_poly.type
_entity_poly.pdbx_seq_one_letter_code
_entity_poly.pdbx_strand_id
1 'polypeptide(L)'
;MIRDDLHQTLCEKRDSLLKWFQGHRSTLEFPIYLSVDVRDSGYKVASVDANIFPAGFNNICGTDQEAAPAIFKNYLQKHYS
;
A
#
# COMPACT_ATOMS: atom_id res chain seq x y z
N MET A 1 9.46 -16.23 17.39
CA MET A 1 8.32 -15.47 17.97
C MET A 1 7.42 -15.17 16.80
N ILE A 2 6.10 -15.39 16.90
CA ILE A 2 5.18 -15.45 15.74
C ILE A 2 5.40 -14.29 14.73
N ARG A 3 5.59 -13.06 15.23
CA ARG A 3 5.89 -11.89 14.38
C ARG A 3 7.17 -12.03 13.56
N ASP A 4 8.25 -12.49 14.17
CA ASP A 4 9.56 -12.61 13.51
C ASP A 4 9.54 -13.77 12.50
N ASP A 5 8.87 -14.87 12.86
CA ASP A 5 8.68 -16.03 11.97
C ASP A 5 7.82 -15.65 10.75
N LEU A 6 6.78 -14.83 10.96
CA LEU A 6 5.97 -14.25 9.88
C LEU A 6 6.79 -13.31 9.00
N HIS A 7 7.58 -12.42 9.60
CA HIS A 7 8.46 -11.50 8.87
C HIS A 7 9.45 -12.26 7.98
N GLN A 8 10.13 -13.27 8.54
CA GLN A 8 11.07 -14.11 7.80
C GLN A 8 10.37 -14.80 6.62
N THR A 9 9.21 -15.42 6.86
CA THR A 9 8.42 -16.08 5.81
C THR A 9 8.02 -15.11 4.69
N LEU A 10 7.61 -13.88 5.03
CA LEU A 10 7.25 -12.86 4.05
C LEU A 10 8.45 -12.44 3.19
N CYS A 11 9.61 -12.28 3.82
CA CYS A 11 10.87 -11.95 3.13
C CYS A 11 11.30 -13.08 2.19
N GLU A 12 11.25 -14.33 2.63
CA GLU A 12 11.59 -15.51 1.82
C GLU A 12 10.64 -15.69 0.62
N LYS A 13 9.36 -15.32 0.78
CA LYS A 13 8.34 -15.46 -0.28
C LYS A 13 8.13 -14.19 -1.11
N ARG A 14 8.94 -13.14 -0.91
CA ARG A 14 8.73 -11.81 -1.49
C ARG A 14 8.49 -11.86 -3.00
N ASP A 15 9.33 -12.56 -3.75
CA ASP A 15 9.23 -12.59 -5.22
C ASP A 15 7.96 -13.28 -5.70
N SER A 16 7.58 -14.39 -5.04
CA SER A 16 6.32 -15.09 -5.32
C SER A 16 5.11 -14.22 -5.02
N LEU A 17 5.14 -13.49 -3.89
CA LEU A 17 4.09 -12.55 -3.52
C LEU A 17 3.99 -11.39 -4.53
N LEU A 18 5.11 -10.80 -4.93
CA LEU A 18 5.12 -9.71 -5.93
C LEU A 18 4.54 -10.16 -7.26
N LYS A 19 4.93 -11.36 -7.75
CA LYS A 19 4.38 -11.94 -8.97
C LYS A 19 2.87 -12.17 -8.87
N TRP A 20 2.41 -12.69 -7.72
CA TRP A 20 0.99 -12.88 -7.45
C TRP A 20 0.22 -11.56 -7.43
N PHE A 21 0.72 -10.53 -6.72
CA PHE A 21 0.10 -9.21 -6.69
C PHE A 21 0.06 -8.55 -8.06
N GLN A 22 1.10 -8.70 -8.89
CA GLN A 22 1.12 -8.14 -10.23
C GLN A 22 -0.01 -8.71 -11.10
N GLY A 23 -0.24 -10.02 -11.04
CA GLY A 23 -1.34 -10.67 -11.78
C GLY A 23 -2.73 -10.18 -11.34
N HIS A 24 -2.92 -9.91 -10.05
CA HIS A 24 -4.20 -9.36 -9.55
C HIS A 24 -4.35 -7.88 -9.89
N ARG A 25 -3.27 -7.10 -9.80
CA ARG A 25 -3.31 -5.67 -10.08
C ARG A 25 -3.61 -5.36 -11.54
N SER A 26 -3.26 -6.24 -12.48
CA SER A 26 -3.61 -6.05 -13.89
C SER A 26 -5.11 -6.18 -14.18
N THR A 27 -5.89 -6.77 -13.26
CA THR A 27 -7.33 -7.00 -13.44
C THR A 27 -8.21 -6.09 -12.57
N LEU A 28 -7.61 -5.21 -11.77
CA LEU A 28 -8.31 -4.38 -10.81
C LEU A 28 -8.04 -2.90 -11.08
N GLU A 29 -9.08 -2.08 -10.94
CA GLU A 29 -8.93 -0.63 -10.85
C GLU A 29 -8.75 -0.23 -9.38
N PHE A 30 -7.78 0.63 -9.11
CA PHE A 30 -7.48 1.12 -7.76
C PHE A 30 -7.99 2.56 -7.63
N PRO A 31 -8.39 3.01 -6.42
CA PRO A 31 -8.62 4.43 -6.20
C PRO A 31 -7.30 5.21 -6.35
N ILE A 32 -7.40 6.49 -6.72
CA ILE A 32 -6.23 7.37 -6.90
C ILE A 32 -5.41 7.57 -5.61
N TYR A 33 -6.05 7.43 -4.46
CA TYR A 33 -5.41 7.37 -3.14
C TYR A 33 -6.24 6.48 -2.21
N LEU A 34 -5.62 6.04 -1.12
CA LEU A 34 -6.24 5.30 -0.02
C LEU A 34 -5.33 5.44 1.20
N SER A 35 -5.88 5.54 2.40
CA SER A 35 -5.14 5.20 3.63
C SER A 35 -5.68 3.91 4.24
N VAL A 36 -4.81 3.12 4.85
CA VAL A 36 -5.17 1.87 5.54
C VAL A 36 -4.51 1.86 6.91
N ASP A 37 -5.31 1.69 7.95
CA ASP A 37 -4.80 1.52 9.31
C ASP A 37 -4.41 0.05 9.54
N VAL A 38 -3.21 -0.18 10.04
CA VAL A 38 -2.68 -1.51 10.36
C VAL A 38 -2.41 -1.60 11.87
N ARG A 39 -2.82 -2.71 12.49
CA ARG A 39 -2.51 -3.01 13.89
C ARG A 39 -1.67 -4.28 14.02
N ASP A 40 -0.62 -4.20 14.83
CA ASP A 40 0.22 -5.33 15.24
C ASP A 40 0.03 -5.58 16.75
N SER A 41 -0.32 -6.82 17.10
CA SER A 41 -0.52 -7.29 18.48
C SER A 41 0.56 -8.28 18.94
N GLY A 42 1.63 -8.47 18.15
CA GLY A 42 2.73 -9.41 18.41
C GLY A 42 2.45 -10.86 17.98
N TYR A 43 1.17 -11.26 17.94
CA TYR A 43 0.73 -12.57 17.43
C TYR A 43 -0.18 -12.46 16.20
N LYS A 44 -0.63 -11.25 15.86
CA LYS A 44 -1.49 -10.98 14.69
C LYS A 44 -1.23 -9.57 14.16
N VAL A 45 -1.10 -9.47 12.83
CA VAL A 45 -1.07 -8.21 12.08
C VAL A 45 -2.31 -8.16 11.19
N ALA A 46 -3.06 -7.06 11.22
CA ALA A 46 -4.28 -6.92 10.42
C ALA A 46 -4.54 -5.46 10.01
N SER A 47 -5.12 -5.28 8.82
CA SER A 47 -5.77 -4.02 8.45
C SER A 47 -7.08 -3.87 9.22
N VAL A 48 -7.34 -2.69 9.78
CA VAL A 48 -8.53 -2.44 10.61
C VAL A 48 -9.44 -1.35 10.08
N ASP A 49 -8.93 -0.46 9.23
CA ASP A 49 -9.69 0.58 8.55
C ASP A 49 -9.11 0.84 7.16
N ALA A 50 -9.97 1.19 6.20
CA ALA A 50 -9.57 1.61 4.86
C ALA A 50 -10.38 2.83 4.47
N ASN A 51 -9.71 3.97 4.26
CA ASN A 51 -10.34 5.25 4.01
C ASN A 51 -10.00 5.77 2.61
N ILE A 52 -11.03 5.85 1.76
CA ILE A 52 -10.96 6.39 0.39
C ILE A 52 -11.11 7.91 0.31
N PHE A 53 -11.14 8.61 1.45
CA PHE A 53 -11.09 10.08 1.60
C PHE A 53 -10.16 10.47 2.77
N PRO A 54 -8.87 10.11 2.71
CA PRO A 54 -7.91 10.47 3.74
C PRO A 54 -7.69 11.98 3.80
N ALA A 55 -7.51 12.51 5.00
CA ALA A 55 -7.23 13.94 5.22
C ALA A 55 -5.82 14.21 5.76
N GLY A 56 -5.08 13.17 6.17
CA GLY A 56 -3.80 13.29 6.88
C GLY A 56 -2.56 13.47 5.99
N PHE A 57 -2.69 14.07 4.80
CA PHE A 57 -1.56 14.21 3.86
C PHE A 57 -0.40 15.04 4.44
N ASN A 58 -0.68 15.96 5.37
CA ASN A 58 0.33 16.75 6.07
C ASN A 58 1.23 15.92 7.01
N ASN A 59 0.92 14.64 7.23
CA ASN A 59 1.67 13.74 8.11
C ASN A 59 2.64 12.80 7.36
N ILE A 60 2.65 12.81 6.01
CA ILE A 60 3.58 11.98 5.24
C ILE A 60 4.97 12.62 5.21
N CYS A 61 6.02 11.83 4.98
CA CYS A 61 7.40 12.35 5.01
C CYS A 61 7.68 13.29 3.82
N GLY A 62 8.66 14.18 3.97
CA GLY A 62 8.98 15.18 2.93
C GLY A 62 9.27 14.56 1.56
N THR A 63 9.98 13.43 1.52
CA THR A 63 10.27 12.71 0.28
C THR A 63 9.00 12.23 -0.43
N ASP A 64 8.01 11.73 0.31
CA ASP A 64 6.74 11.30 -0.27
C ASP A 64 5.89 12.51 -0.71
N GLN A 65 5.94 13.62 0.04
CA GLN A 65 5.27 14.87 -0.37
C GLN A 65 5.82 15.40 -1.68
N GLU A 66 7.14 15.35 -1.89
CA GLU A 66 7.80 15.78 -3.12
C GLU A 66 7.45 14.88 -4.32
N ALA A 67 7.34 13.56 -4.12
CA ALA A 67 7.03 12.62 -5.19
C ALA A 67 5.54 12.57 -5.57
N ALA A 68 4.64 12.83 -4.61
CA ALA A 68 3.20 12.66 -4.78
C ALA A 68 2.59 13.41 -5.97
N PRO A 69 2.93 14.68 -6.28
CA PRO A 69 2.34 15.40 -7.41
C PRO A 69 2.57 14.72 -8.76
N ALA A 70 3.78 14.20 -9.00
CA ALA A 70 4.11 13.53 -10.24
C ALA A 70 3.34 12.20 -10.38
N ILE A 71 3.26 11.42 -9.29
CA ILE A 71 2.53 10.16 -9.26
C ILE A 71 1.03 10.40 -9.51
N PHE A 72 0.45 11.38 -8.81
CA PHE A 72 -0.97 11.73 -8.95
C PHE A 72 -1.30 12.23 -10.36
N LYS A 73 -0.45 13.08 -10.93
CA LYS A 73 -0.60 13.56 -12.32
C LYS A 73 -0.58 12.40 -13.31
N ASN A 74 0.38 11.48 -13.19
CA ASN A 74 0.49 10.32 -14.07
C ASN A 74 -0.75 9.42 -13.96
N TYR A 75 -1.30 9.26 -12.76
CA TYR A 75 -2.56 8.54 -12.57
C TYR A 75 -3.71 9.21 -13.33
N LEU A 76 -3.91 10.53 -13.14
CA LEU A 76 -4.99 11.25 -13.81
C LEU A 76 -4.87 11.16 -15.34
N GLN A 77 -3.66 11.31 -15.87
CA GLN A 77 -3.39 11.22 -17.31
C GLN A 77 -3.69 9.83 -17.87
N LYS A 78 -3.42 8.78 -17.09
CA LYS A 78 -3.66 7.40 -17.53
C LYS A 78 -5.15 7.01 -17.49
N HIS A 79 -5.91 7.56 -16.56
CA HIS A 79 -7.27 7.09 -16.26
C HIS A 79 -8.39 8.07 -16.68
N TYR A 80 -8.11 9.36 -16.85
CA TYR A 80 -9.13 10.39 -17.06
C TYR A 80 -8.77 11.42 -18.14
N SER A 81 -7.76 11.17 -18.98
CA SER A 81 -7.39 12.00 -20.14
C SER A 81 -7.63 11.28 -21.46
#